data_AF-A0A3Q3ECJ2-F1
#
_entry.id   AF-A0A3Q3ECJ2-F1
#
_cell.length_a   1.000
_cell.length_b   1.000
_cell.length_c   1.000
_cell.angle_alpha   90.00
_cell.angle_beta   90.00
_cell.angle_gamma   90.00
#
_symmetry.space_group_name_H-M   'P 1'
#
loop_
_entity.id
_entity.type
_entity.pdbx_description
1 polymer ?
#
loop_
_entity_poly.entity_id
_entity_poly.type
_entity_poly.pdbx_seq_one_letter_code
_entity_poly.pdbx_strand_id
1 'polypeptide(L)'
;MGKKSRVKTQKSGSGGASAAVSPKEMMNLISELLQKCSSAASSGKEWEEYVQIRGLVEKIRKKQKGLSVVFDGSREEYFSDLMAWAQENGGPSEGFCVSDFGSEGYGLKATRDIKAEELFLWVPRKMLMTVESAQNSVLGPLHSQDRILQAMENVTLAFHLLCERADPSSPWMPYIHSLPQEYDTPLYFQQEEVQLLLGTQAIQDVLSQYKNTARQYAYFYKLLQVRTHKQSRVALISLCNITHALTETVFSLSYMMYSRLCDDLQGRLIH
;
A
#
# COMPACT_ATOMS: atom_id res chain seq x y z
N MET A 1 -50.00 -52.73 -8.05
CA MET A 1 -50.66 -51.55 -7.44
C MET A 1 -49.83 -51.11 -6.24
N GLY A 2 -49.45 -49.84 -6.16
CA GLY A 2 -48.65 -49.31 -5.04
C GLY A 2 -47.74 -48.14 -5.43
N LYS A 3 -48.33 -46.97 -5.68
CA LYS A 3 -47.65 -45.66 -5.73
C LYS A 3 -47.20 -45.24 -4.33
N LYS A 4 -46.06 -44.53 -4.24
CA LYS A 4 -45.69 -43.42 -3.32
C LYS A 4 -44.14 -43.33 -3.29
N SER A 5 -43.43 -42.21 -3.22
CA SER A 5 -43.75 -40.78 -3.37
C SER A 5 -42.43 -40.01 -3.52
N ARG A 6 -42.52 -38.90 -4.24
CA ARG A 6 -41.52 -37.87 -4.53
C ARG A 6 -41.23 -36.99 -3.32
N VAL A 7 -39.95 -36.71 -3.02
CA VAL A 7 -39.52 -35.41 -2.48
C VAL A 7 -38.19 -35.04 -3.16
N LYS A 8 -38.24 -34.02 -4.01
CA LYS A 8 -37.08 -33.42 -4.68
C LYS A 8 -36.89 -32.05 -4.03
N THR A 9 -35.95 -31.95 -3.12
CA THR A 9 -35.60 -30.69 -2.44
C THR A 9 -34.88 -29.80 -3.46
N GLN A 10 -35.55 -28.75 -3.92
CA GLN A 10 -34.91 -27.63 -4.61
C GLN A 10 -34.01 -26.92 -3.61
N LYS A 11 -32.69 -26.88 -3.88
CA LYS A 11 -31.79 -25.92 -3.26
C LYS A 11 -31.40 -24.91 -4.32
N SER A 12 -32.01 -23.75 -4.24
CA SER A 12 -31.63 -22.51 -4.91
C SER A 12 -30.19 -22.16 -4.49
N GLY A 13 -29.25 -22.34 -5.40
CA GLY A 13 -27.87 -21.89 -5.27
C GLY A 13 -27.57 -20.87 -6.35
N SER A 14 -27.95 -19.62 -6.08
CA SER A 14 -27.41 -18.45 -6.77
C SER A 14 -25.94 -18.28 -6.36
N GLY A 15 -25.06 -19.02 -7.04
CA GLY A 15 -23.62 -18.86 -6.95
C GLY A 15 -23.12 -18.30 -8.28
N GLY A 16 -23.10 -16.98 -8.41
CA GLY A 16 -22.39 -16.33 -9.52
C GLY A 16 -20.91 -16.64 -9.39
N ALA A 17 -20.45 -17.69 -10.07
CA ALA A 17 -19.04 -17.98 -10.23
C ALA A 17 -18.40 -16.81 -11.00
N SER A 18 -17.66 -15.96 -10.28
CA SER A 18 -16.73 -15.00 -10.89
C SER A 18 -15.75 -15.80 -11.74
N ALA A 19 -15.96 -15.82 -13.06
CA ALA A 19 -15.08 -16.49 -14.00
C ALA A 19 -13.64 -15.98 -13.81
N ALA A 20 -12.69 -16.91 -13.66
CA ALA A 20 -11.27 -16.57 -13.57
C ALA A 20 -10.86 -15.77 -14.80
N VAL A 21 -10.41 -14.53 -14.58
CA VAL A 21 -10.06 -13.59 -15.65
C VAL A 21 -8.82 -14.10 -16.39
N SER A 22 -8.88 -14.11 -17.71
CA SER A 22 -7.72 -14.54 -18.50
C SER A 22 -6.56 -13.55 -18.33
N PRO A 23 -5.30 -14.00 -18.20
CA PRO A 23 -4.14 -13.10 -18.11
C PRO A 23 -4.05 -12.08 -19.26
N LYS A 24 -4.53 -12.47 -20.45
CA LYS A 24 -4.61 -11.62 -21.64
C LYS A 24 -5.61 -10.48 -21.45
N GLU A 25 -6.78 -10.77 -20.89
CA GLU A 25 -7.79 -9.75 -20.59
C GLU A 25 -7.28 -8.74 -19.55
N MET A 26 -6.58 -9.22 -18.50
CA MET A 26 -5.96 -8.33 -17.51
C MET A 26 -4.92 -7.42 -18.16
N MET A 27 -4.01 -7.95 -18.98
CA MET A 27 -3.00 -7.15 -19.69
C MET A 27 -3.60 -6.10 -20.62
N ASN A 28 -4.75 -6.38 -21.24
CA ASN A 28 -5.46 -5.40 -22.06
C ASN A 28 -5.98 -4.24 -21.21
N LEU A 29 -6.62 -4.53 -20.07
CA LEU A 29 -7.11 -3.49 -19.14
C LEU A 29 -5.97 -2.63 -18.58
N ILE A 30 -4.84 -3.25 -18.24
CA ILE A 30 -3.65 -2.56 -17.77
C ILE A 30 -3.08 -1.64 -18.85
N SER A 31 -3.04 -2.11 -20.10
CA SER A 31 -2.54 -1.31 -21.22
C SER A 31 -3.46 -0.12 -21.52
N GLU A 32 -4.78 -0.33 -21.45
CA GLU A 32 -5.79 0.74 -21.58
C GLU A 32 -5.64 1.78 -20.46
N LEU A 33 -5.49 1.34 -19.20
CA LEU A 33 -5.26 2.22 -18.06
C LEU A 33 -3.99 3.05 -18.23
N LEU A 34 -2.88 2.41 -18.63
CA LEU A 34 -1.60 3.09 -18.83
C LEU A 34 -1.70 4.16 -19.93
N GLN A 35 -2.35 3.82 -21.06
CA GLN A 35 -2.57 4.77 -22.15
C GLN A 35 -3.41 5.96 -21.67
N LYS A 36 -4.49 5.70 -20.93
CA LYS A 36 -5.39 6.74 -20.43
C LYS A 36 -4.72 7.67 -19.42
N CYS A 37 -3.92 7.13 -18.51
CA CYS A 37 -3.21 7.96 -17.53
C CYS A 37 -1.99 8.70 -18.13
N SER A 38 -1.53 8.31 -19.31
CA SER A 38 -0.39 8.94 -20.00
C SER A 38 -0.81 10.02 -21.00
N SER A 39 -2.10 10.13 -21.34
CA SER A 39 -2.59 11.22 -22.19
C SER A 39 -2.54 12.57 -21.48
N ALA A 40 -2.19 13.61 -22.25
CA ALA A 40 -2.29 14.99 -21.78
C ALA A 40 -3.73 15.31 -21.39
N ALA A 41 -3.91 15.94 -20.23
CA ALA A 41 -5.23 16.35 -19.77
C ALA A 41 -5.78 17.43 -20.72
N SER A 42 -7.00 17.26 -21.19
CA SER A 42 -7.74 18.34 -21.84
C SER A 42 -8.24 19.30 -20.76
N SER A 43 -7.84 20.57 -20.84
CA SER A 43 -8.25 21.61 -19.88
C SER A 43 -9.77 21.63 -19.68
N GLY A 44 -10.21 21.64 -18.42
CA GLY A 44 -11.62 21.69 -18.05
C GLY A 44 -12.38 20.35 -18.05
N LYS A 45 -11.73 19.21 -18.37
CA LYS A 45 -12.34 17.87 -18.34
C LYS A 45 -11.69 16.90 -17.35
N GLU A 46 -10.98 17.41 -16.35
CA GLU A 46 -10.22 16.60 -15.39
C GLU A 46 -11.14 15.69 -14.56
N TRP A 47 -12.34 16.16 -14.21
CA TRP A 47 -13.33 15.33 -13.52
C TRP A 47 -13.83 14.16 -14.39
N GLU A 48 -14.14 14.41 -15.66
CA GLU A 48 -14.56 13.38 -16.60
C GLU A 48 -13.45 12.35 -16.81
N GLU A 49 -12.20 12.82 -16.92
CA GLU A 49 -11.02 11.97 -17.00
C GLU A 49 -10.85 11.11 -15.74
N TYR A 50 -11.01 11.71 -14.56
CA TYR A 50 -10.96 11.01 -13.28
C TYR A 50 -11.99 9.90 -13.18
N VAL A 51 -13.26 10.18 -13.52
CA VAL A 51 -14.33 9.16 -13.49
C VAL A 51 -14.02 8.01 -14.44
N GLN A 52 -13.46 8.30 -15.63
CA GLN A 52 -13.05 7.26 -16.58
C GLN A 52 -11.89 6.40 -16.05
N ILE A 53 -10.86 7.03 -15.47
CA ILE A 53 -9.73 6.32 -14.86
C ILE A 53 -10.23 5.46 -13.68
N ARG A 54 -11.06 6.02 -12.80
CA ARG A 54 -11.67 5.30 -11.68
C ARG A 54 -12.48 4.09 -12.14
N GLY A 55 -13.27 4.24 -13.21
CA GLY A 55 -14.01 3.12 -13.81
C GLY A 55 -13.11 1.97 -14.26
N LEU A 56 -11.96 2.28 -14.87
CA LEU A 56 -10.97 1.27 -15.26
C LEU A 56 -10.29 0.63 -14.05
N VAL A 57 -9.89 1.43 -13.06
CA VAL A 57 -9.28 0.96 -11.81
C VAL A 57 -10.22 0.00 -11.08
N GLU A 58 -11.49 0.35 -10.90
CA GLU A 58 -12.48 -0.50 -10.24
C GLU A 58 -12.74 -1.79 -11.03
N LYS A 59 -12.73 -1.73 -12.37
CA LYS A 59 -12.86 -2.92 -13.21
C LYS A 59 -11.67 -3.87 -13.04
N ILE A 60 -10.45 -3.33 -12.91
CA ILE A 60 -9.25 -4.12 -12.62
C ILE A 60 -9.33 -4.69 -11.19
N ARG A 61 -9.69 -3.87 -10.21
CA ARG A 61 -9.78 -4.25 -8.80
C ARG A 61 -10.76 -5.41 -8.56
N LYS A 62 -11.97 -5.35 -9.17
CA LYS A 62 -12.98 -6.42 -9.11
C LYS A 62 -12.52 -7.75 -9.72
N LYS A 63 -11.50 -7.70 -10.59
CA LYS A 63 -10.91 -8.86 -11.26
C LYS A 63 -9.69 -9.40 -10.52
N GLN A 64 -9.24 -8.73 -9.46
CA GLN A 64 -8.16 -9.14 -8.57
C GLN A 64 -8.73 -9.69 -7.26
N LYS A 65 -7.88 -10.35 -6.46
CA LYS A 65 -8.28 -10.99 -5.19
C LYS A 65 -8.08 -10.10 -3.95
N GLY A 66 -7.92 -8.79 -4.14
CA GLY A 66 -7.48 -7.90 -3.05
C GLY A 66 -6.03 -8.21 -2.64
N LEU A 67 -5.63 -7.83 -1.42
CA LEU A 67 -4.27 -8.02 -0.89
C LEU A 67 -3.76 -9.44 -1.13
N SER A 68 -2.54 -9.54 -1.67
CA SER A 68 -1.96 -10.82 -2.04
C SER A 68 -1.35 -11.58 -0.87
N VAL A 69 -0.94 -10.84 0.16
CA VAL A 69 -0.52 -11.37 1.45
C VAL A 69 -1.37 -10.70 2.51
N VAL A 70 -2.24 -11.50 3.12
CA VAL A 70 -3.06 -11.14 4.27
C VAL A 70 -2.55 -11.98 5.43
N PHE A 71 -2.40 -11.35 6.59
CA PHE A 71 -1.95 -12.02 7.80
C PHE A 71 -3.17 -12.45 8.63
N ASP A 72 -3.03 -13.59 9.30
CA ASP A 72 -4.08 -14.13 10.17
C ASP A 72 -4.03 -13.47 11.55
N GLY A 73 -5.14 -12.91 12.02
CA GLY A 73 -5.23 -12.27 13.34
C GLY A 73 -5.51 -10.77 13.26
N SER A 74 -5.77 -10.18 14.42
CA SER A 74 -5.97 -8.74 14.55
C SER A 74 -4.63 -7.99 14.64
N ARG A 75 -4.64 -6.71 14.27
CA ARG A 75 -3.44 -5.85 14.35
C ARG A 75 -2.86 -5.79 15.77
N GLU A 76 -3.73 -5.84 16.78
CA GLU A 76 -3.38 -5.78 18.21
C GLU A 76 -2.48 -6.93 18.64
N GLU A 77 -2.70 -8.12 18.07
CA GLU A 77 -1.95 -9.34 18.40
C GLU A 77 -0.47 -9.22 18.03
N TYR A 78 -0.11 -8.33 17.10
CA TYR A 78 1.27 -8.16 16.64
C TYR A 78 2.05 -7.06 17.36
N PHE A 79 1.41 -6.26 18.22
CA PHE A 79 2.13 -5.18 18.92
C PHE A 79 3.13 -5.71 19.94
N SER A 80 2.88 -6.86 20.57
CA SER A 80 3.87 -7.49 21.46
C SER A 80 5.14 -7.85 20.72
N ASP A 81 5.00 -8.41 19.52
CA ASP A 81 6.12 -8.82 18.67
C ASP A 81 6.90 -7.61 18.16
N LEU A 82 6.19 -6.52 17.80
CA LEU A 82 6.80 -5.25 17.45
C LEU A 82 7.67 -4.70 18.59
N MET A 83 7.13 -4.69 19.82
CA MET A 83 7.84 -4.16 20.99
C MET A 83 9.05 -5.03 21.35
N ALA A 84 8.92 -6.36 21.29
CA ALA A 84 10.03 -7.28 21.50
C ALA A 84 11.13 -7.09 20.45
N TRP A 85 10.76 -7.01 19.16
CA TRP A 85 11.70 -6.75 18.07
C TRP A 85 12.39 -5.40 18.20
N ALA A 86 11.68 -4.36 18.64
CA ALA A 86 12.25 -3.05 18.91
C ALA A 86 13.30 -3.13 20.03
N GLN A 87 12.98 -3.82 21.13
CA GLN A 87 13.90 -4.00 22.26
C GLN A 87 15.17 -4.77 21.86
N GLU A 88 15.03 -5.89 21.13
CA GLU A 88 16.15 -6.68 20.60
C GLU A 88 17.06 -5.85 19.68
N ASN A 89 16.47 -4.88 18.98
CA ASN A 89 17.21 -3.99 18.11
C ASN A 89 17.76 -2.73 18.78
N GLY A 90 17.61 -2.58 20.11
CA GLY A 90 18.10 -1.43 20.87
C GLY A 90 17.22 -0.20 20.78
N GLY A 91 15.96 -0.37 20.37
CA GLY A 91 14.90 0.63 20.48
C GLY A 91 14.32 0.72 21.90
N PRO A 92 13.52 1.77 22.18
CA PRO A 92 12.90 2.00 23.47
C PRO A 92 11.77 0.99 23.71
N SER A 93 11.74 0.43 24.90
CA SER A 93 10.73 -0.55 25.32
C SER A 93 9.95 -0.12 26.57
N GLU A 94 10.19 1.09 27.08
CA GLU A 94 9.68 1.55 28.37
C GLU A 94 9.05 2.94 28.29
N GLY A 95 8.13 3.23 29.22
CA GLY A 95 7.50 4.54 29.36
C GLY A 95 6.28 4.78 28.47
N PHE A 96 5.95 3.84 27.59
CA PHE A 96 4.75 3.89 26.77
C PHE A 96 4.21 2.49 26.44
N CYS A 97 2.95 2.42 26.00
CA CYS A 97 2.35 1.25 25.40
C CYS A 97 1.52 1.65 24.17
N VAL A 98 1.26 0.69 23.27
CA VAL A 98 0.34 0.91 22.16
C VAL A 98 -1.11 0.83 22.68
N SER A 99 -1.96 1.76 22.26
CA SER A 99 -3.38 1.80 22.65
C SER A 99 -4.23 2.32 21.50
N ASP A 100 -5.49 1.89 21.45
CA ASP A 100 -6.50 2.42 20.53
C ASP A 100 -7.13 3.70 21.12
N PHE A 101 -7.17 4.76 20.32
CA PHE A 101 -7.77 6.05 20.65
C PHE A 101 -9.10 6.30 19.93
N GLY A 102 -9.68 5.29 19.27
CA GLY A 102 -10.96 5.41 18.59
C GLY A 102 -10.80 6.11 17.24
N SER A 103 -11.19 7.39 17.14
CA SER A 103 -11.19 8.13 15.87
C SER A 103 -9.81 8.32 15.26
N GLU A 104 -8.79 8.45 16.09
CA GLU A 104 -7.39 8.62 15.70
C GLU A 104 -6.69 7.28 15.44
N GLY A 105 -7.35 6.16 15.81
CA GLY A 105 -6.81 4.82 15.74
C GLY A 105 -5.70 4.56 16.76
N TYR A 106 -4.77 3.67 16.42
CA TYR A 106 -3.68 3.27 17.31
C TYR A 106 -2.59 4.32 17.46
N GLY A 107 -2.19 4.56 18.70
CA GLY A 107 -1.08 5.45 19.04
C GLY A 107 -0.30 4.98 20.27
N LEU A 108 0.59 5.83 20.75
CA LEU A 108 1.38 5.59 21.95
C LEU A 108 0.74 6.28 23.16
N LYS A 109 0.50 5.53 24.22
CA LYS A 109 0.02 6.01 25.52
C LYS A 109 1.17 5.96 26.53
N ALA A 110 1.44 7.07 27.21
CA ALA A 110 2.45 7.10 28.26
C ALA A 110 2.04 6.21 29.45
N THR A 111 2.99 5.44 29.99
CA THR A 111 2.79 4.60 31.19
C THR A 111 3.41 5.21 32.45
N ARG A 112 4.07 6.36 32.31
CA ARG A 112 4.63 7.19 33.36
C ARG A 112 4.54 8.65 32.93
N ASP A 113 4.81 9.56 33.85
CA ASP A 113 4.97 10.97 33.52
C ASP A 113 6.22 11.15 32.64
N ILE A 114 6.05 11.88 31.53
CA ILE A 114 7.11 12.25 30.59
C ILE A 114 7.19 13.77 30.59
N LYS A 115 8.38 14.32 30.89
CA LYS A 115 8.58 15.77 30.91
C LYS A 115 8.72 16.31 29.49
N ALA A 116 8.36 17.58 29.29
CA ALA A 116 8.71 18.28 28.07
C ALA A 116 10.25 18.22 27.87
N GLU A 117 10.68 18.05 26.62
CA GLU A 117 12.10 17.92 26.21
C GLU A 117 12.80 16.62 26.69
N GLU A 118 12.09 15.71 27.33
CA GLU A 118 12.64 14.41 27.69
C GLU A 118 12.79 13.50 26.46
N LEU A 119 13.99 12.97 26.25
CA LEU A 119 14.22 11.93 25.24
C LEU A 119 13.62 10.60 25.73
N PHE A 120 12.37 10.34 25.38
CA PHE A 120 11.67 9.09 25.75
C PHE A 120 11.57 8.08 24.59
N LEU A 121 11.89 8.47 23.35
CA LEU A 121 11.78 7.63 22.17
C LEU A 121 12.97 7.88 21.21
N TRP A 122 13.61 6.81 20.75
CA TRP A 122 14.63 6.82 19.71
C TRP A 122 14.44 5.59 18.80
N VAL A 123 14.93 5.59 17.57
CA VAL A 123 14.84 4.42 16.69
C VAL A 123 16.19 4.18 16.01
N PRO A 124 16.88 3.06 16.31
CA PRO A 124 18.14 2.70 15.64
C PRO A 124 17.98 2.58 14.12
N ARG A 125 18.95 3.08 13.35
CA ARG A 125 18.92 3.09 11.87
C ARG A 125 18.63 1.72 11.25
N LYS A 126 19.11 0.63 11.86
CA LYS A 126 18.91 -0.74 11.37
C LYS A 126 17.44 -1.20 11.34
N MET A 127 16.56 -0.54 12.10
CA MET A 127 15.12 -0.84 12.10
C MET A 127 14.37 -0.13 10.97
N LEU A 128 14.96 0.89 10.35
CA LEU A 128 14.30 1.68 9.31
C LEU A 128 14.33 0.94 7.98
N MET A 129 13.22 1.03 7.24
CA MET A 129 13.18 0.72 5.83
C MET A 129 13.58 1.96 5.04
N THR A 130 14.65 1.88 4.27
CA THR A 130 15.26 3.01 3.55
C THR A 130 15.46 2.67 2.09
N VAL A 131 15.77 3.68 1.26
CA VAL A 131 16.13 3.46 -0.14
C VAL A 131 17.41 2.61 -0.23
N GLU A 132 18.34 2.77 0.71
CA GLU A 132 19.55 1.95 0.80
C GLU A 132 19.22 0.48 1.10
N SER A 133 18.33 0.19 2.06
CA SER A 133 17.90 -1.19 2.32
C SER A 133 17.15 -1.78 1.13
N ALA A 134 16.35 -0.97 0.42
CA ALA A 134 15.66 -1.37 -0.81
C ALA A 134 16.66 -1.77 -1.91
N GLN A 135 17.71 -1.00 -2.12
CA GLN A 135 18.76 -1.29 -3.12
C GLN A 135 19.55 -2.56 -2.79
N ASN A 136 19.71 -2.88 -1.52
CA ASN A 136 20.38 -4.09 -1.05
C ASN A 136 19.45 -5.33 -0.96
N SER A 137 18.15 -5.16 -1.23
CA SER A 137 17.15 -6.23 -1.20
C SER A 137 16.98 -6.92 -2.56
N VAL A 138 16.01 -7.83 -2.67
CA VAL A 138 15.54 -8.42 -3.94
C VAL A 138 15.13 -7.36 -4.99
N LEU A 139 14.80 -6.14 -4.56
CA LEU A 139 14.47 -5.02 -5.44
C LEU A 139 15.70 -4.41 -6.14
N GLY A 140 16.92 -4.61 -5.62
CA GLY A 140 18.16 -3.99 -6.11
C GLY A 140 18.39 -4.11 -7.63
N PRO A 141 18.29 -5.31 -8.23
CA PRO A 141 18.42 -5.49 -9.68
C PRO A 141 17.36 -4.76 -10.50
N LEU A 142 16.14 -4.62 -9.98
CA LEU A 142 15.06 -3.89 -10.65
C LEU A 142 15.29 -2.38 -10.55
N HIS A 143 15.68 -1.91 -9.36
CA HIS A 143 16.01 -0.51 -9.09
C HIS A 143 17.16 -0.01 -9.99
N SER A 144 18.23 -0.80 -10.20
CA SER A 144 19.35 -0.39 -11.06
C SER A 144 19.01 -0.26 -12.55
N GLN A 145 17.90 -0.85 -13.00
CA GLN A 145 17.50 -0.87 -14.40
C GLN A 145 16.33 0.07 -14.72
N ASP A 146 15.53 0.43 -13.71
CA ASP A 146 14.31 1.21 -13.88
C ASP A 146 14.51 2.68 -13.50
N ARG A 147 14.22 3.59 -14.44
CA ARG A 147 14.42 5.03 -14.22
C ARG A 147 13.41 5.62 -13.23
N ILE A 148 12.21 5.04 -13.13
CA ILE A 148 11.18 5.55 -12.21
C ILE A 148 11.60 5.24 -10.77
N LEU A 149 12.06 4.01 -10.50
CA LEU A 149 12.58 3.65 -9.17
C LEU A 149 13.79 4.51 -8.76
N GLN A 150 14.69 4.82 -9.70
CA GLN A 150 15.85 5.68 -9.43
C GLN A 150 15.47 7.14 -9.16
N ALA A 151 14.47 7.65 -9.87
CA ALA A 151 14.06 9.06 -9.76
C ALA A 151 13.05 9.29 -8.62
N MET A 152 12.33 8.24 -8.20
CA MET A 152 11.22 8.32 -7.25
C MET A 152 11.48 7.40 -6.06
N GLU A 153 12.19 7.92 -5.07
CA GLU A 153 12.51 7.21 -3.82
C GLU A 153 11.25 6.71 -3.08
N ASN A 154 10.14 7.46 -3.15
CA ASN A 154 8.88 7.05 -2.54
C ASN A 154 8.26 5.81 -3.19
N VAL A 155 8.38 5.69 -4.51
CA VAL A 155 7.95 4.50 -5.25
C VAL A 155 8.86 3.32 -4.90
N THR A 156 10.18 3.56 -4.80
CA THR A 156 11.14 2.53 -4.36
C THR A 156 10.82 1.99 -2.97
N LEU A 157 10.48 2.86 -2.02
CA LEU A 157 10.08 2.45 -0.67
C LEU A 157 8.79 1.64 -0.66
N ALA A 158 7.79 2.01 -1.47
CA ALA A 158 6.57 1.21 -1.63
C ALA A 158 6.88 -0.18 -2.20
N PHE A 159 7.70 -0.28 -3.25
CA PHE A 159 8.10 -1.60 -3.75
C PHE A 159 8.92 -2.41 -2.75
N HIS A 160 9.78 -1.76 -1.96
CA HIS A 160 10.53 -2.44 -0.91
C HIS A 160 9.60 -3.02 0.14
N LEU A 161 8.64 -2.24 0.64
CA LEU A 161 7.64 -2.69 1.62
C LEU A 161 6.80 -3.85 1.07
N LEU A 162 6.33 -3.77 -0.18
CA LEU A 162 5.66 -4.88 -0.85
C LEU A 162 6.54 -6.14 -0.90
N CYS A 163 7.80 -6.03 -1.35
CA CYS A 163 8.72 -7.16 -1.45
C CYS A 163 8.95 -7.84 -0.09
N GLU A 164 9.24 -7.04 0.95
CA GLU A 164 9.45 -7.54 2.30
C GLU A 164 8.17 -8.17 2.87
N ARG A 165 7.00 -7.58 2.60
CA ARG A 165 5.69 -8.14 3.01
C ARG A 165 5.43 -9.54 2.42
N ALA A 166 5.92 -9.82 1.23
CA ALA A 166 5.79 -11.14 0.61
C ALA A 166 6.88 -12.14 0.99
N ASP A 167 7.90 -11.70 1.72
CA ASP A 167 8.96 -12.57 2.22
C ASP A 167 8.70 -12.90 3.70
N PRO A 168 8.27 -14.14 4.03
CA PRO A 168 8.07 -14.56 5.41
C PRO A 168 9.34 -14.51 6.27
N SER A 169 10.52 -14.46 5.64
CA SER A 169 11.81 -14.39 6.34
C SER A 169 12.32 -12.96 6.55
N SER A 170 11.54 -11.94 6.17
CA SER A 170 11.94 -10.54 6.28
C SER A 170 12.20 -10.14 7.73
N PRO A 171 13.31 -9.42 8.01
CA PRO A 171 13.59 -8.92 9.36
C PRO A 171 12.62 -7.81 9.81
N TRP A 172 11.89 -7.19 8.89
CA TRP A 172 10.90 -6.14 9.18
C TRP A 172 9.49 -6.70 9.41
N MET A 173 9.32 -8.01 9.48
CA MET A 173 7.98 -8.60 9.60
C MET A 173 7.18 -8.17 10.84
N PRO A 174 7.79 -8.00 12.03
CA PRO A 174 7.09 -7.43 13.20
C PRO A 174 6.52 -6.02 12.92
N TYR A 175 7.26 -5.20 12.19
CA TYR A 175 6.80 -3.89 11.74
C TYR A 175 5.67 -4.00 10.71
N ILE A 176 5.83 -4.84 9.70
CA ILE A 176 4.85 -5.00 8.60
C ILE A 176 3.51 -5.58 9.09
N HIS A 177 3.54 -6.52 10.04
CA HIS A 177 2.34 -7.04 10.70
C HIS A 177 1.58 -5.97 11.48
N SER A 178 2.30 -5.00 12.05
CA SER A 178 1.72 -3.91 12.84
C SER A 178 1.14 -2.76 11.99
N LEU A 179 1.23 -2.81 10.65
CA LEU A 179 0.72 -1.74 9.79
C LEU A 179 -0.82 -1.82 9.62
N PRO A 180 -1.50 -0.67 9.46
CA PRO A 180 -2.91 -0.65 9.06
C PRO A 180 -3.12 -1.35 7.70
N GLN A 181 -4.25 -2.04 7.57
CA GLN A 181 -4.66 -2.66 6.31
C GLN A 181 -5.38 -1.67 5.37
N GLU A 182 -5.96 -0.61 5.94
CA GLU A 182 -6.71 0.44 5.24
C GLU A 182 -6.33 1.82 5.79
N TYR A 183 -6.53 2.86 4.97
CA TYR A 183 -6.14 4.24 5.26
C TYR A 183 -7.17 5.21 4.67
N ASP A 184 -7.35 6.36 5.32
CA ASP A 184 -8.33 7.39 4.90
C ASP A 184 -7.76 8.42 3.92
N THR A 185 -6.93 7.97 2.98
CA THR A 185 -6.37 8.85 1.94
C THR A 185 -7.40 9.07 0.82
N PRO A 186 -7.32 10.16 0.02
CA PRO A 186 -8.25 10.40 -1.09
C PRO A 186 -8.32 9.28 -2.15
N LEU A 187 -7.33 8.39 -2.14
CA LEU A 187 -7.26 7.20 -2.99
C LEU A 187 -8.29 6.13 -2.61
N TYR A 188 -8.75 6.15 -1.36
CA TYR A 188 -9.75 5.24 -0.78
C TYR A 188 -11.16 5.81 -0.81
N PHE A 189 -11.29 7.13 -1.01
CA PHE A 189 -12.57 7.81 -1.05
C PHE A 189 -13.45 7.26 -2.17
N GLN A 190 -14.75 7.19 -1.92
CA GLN A 190 -15.78 6.96 -2.91
C GLN A 190 -15.88 8.14 -3.87
N GLN A 191 -16.47 7.90 -5.04
CA GLN A 191 -16.58 8.95 -6.05
C GLN A 191 -17.38 10.15 -5.52
N GLU A 192 -18.42 9.86 -4.75
CA GLU A 192 -19.33 10.83 -4.13
C GLU A 192 -18.59 11.68 -3.09
N GLU A 193 -17.65 11.10 -2.35
CA GLU A 193 -16.83 11.82 -1.36
C GLU A 193 -15.85 12.78 -2.03
N VAL A 194 -15.19 12.34 -3.12
CA VAL A 194 -14.31 13.22 -3.91
C VAL A 194 -15.12 14.32 -4.63
N GLN A 195 -16.38 14.03 -5.00
CA GLN A 195 -17.26 15.00 -5.62
C GLN A 195 -17.53 16.22 -4.72
N LEU A 196 -17.52 16.04 -3.38
CA LEU A 196 -17.65 17.13 -2.42
C LEU A 196 -16.50 18.15 -2.48
N LEU A 197 -15.36 17.75 -3.03
CA LEU A 197 -14.19 18.61 -3.20
C LEU A 197 -14.25 19.45 -4.48
N LEU A 198 -15.24 19.24 -5.36
CA LEU A 198 -15.40 20.05 -6.57
C LEU A 198 -15.55 21.54 -6.23
N GLY A 199 -14.79 22.39 -6.91
CA GLY A 199 -14.74 23.83 -6.65
C GLY A 199 -13.74 24.25 -5.58
N THR A 200 -13.12 23.31 -4.87
CA THR A 200 -11.98 23.59 -3.98
C THR A 200 -10.66 23.61 -4.75
N GLN A 201 -9.59 24.12 -4.14
CA GLN A 201 -8.24 24.04 -4.72
C GLN A 201 -7.63 22.64 -4.58
N ALA A 202 -8.01 21.88 -3.54
CA ALA A 202 -7.46 20.57 -3.22
C ALA A 202 -7.85 19.47 -4.22
N ILE A 203 -8.95 19.65 -4.97
CA ILE A 203 -9.40 18.65 -5.94
C ILE A 203 -8.31 18.32 -6.96
N GLN A 204 -7.54 19.31 -7.41
CA GLN A 204 -6.50 19.10 -8.43
C GLN A 204 -5.42 18.13 -7.96
N ASP A 205 -5.04 18.23 -6.69
CA ASP A 205 -4.07 17.34 -6.07
C ASP A 205 -4.63 15.92 -5.96
N VAL A 206 -5.92 15.77 -5.59
CA VAL A 206 -6.60 14.47 -5.53
C VAL A 206 -6.69 13.81 -6.90
N LEU A 207 -7.09 14.55 -7.94
CA LEU A 207 -7.20 14.02 -9.30
C LEU A 207 -5.81 13.62 -9.84
N SER A 208 -4.80 14.46 -9.60
CA SER A 208 -3.42 14.21 -9.98
C SER A 208 -2.85 12.98 -9.27
N GLN A 209 -3.06 12.88 -7.94
CA GLN A 209 -2.63 11.73 -7.15
C GLN A 209 -3.23 10.44 -7.67
N TYR A 210 -4.55 10.39 -7.88
CA TYR A 210 -5.23 9.20 -8.39
C TYR A 210 -4.72 8.79 -9.77
N LYS A 211 -4.58 9.74 -10.70
CA LYS A 211 -4.04 9.49 -12.05
C LYS A 211 -2.59 9.00 -12.01
N ASN A 212 -1.73 9.64 -11.20
CA ASN A 212 -0.31 9.31 -11.11
C ASN A 212 -0.10 7.89 -10.59
N THR A 213 -0.82 7.50 -9.55
CA THR A 213 -0.64 6.16 -9.01
C THR A 213 -1.28 5.09 -9.89
N ALA A 214 -2.43 5.34 -10.51
CA ALA A 214 -2.99 4.43 -11.52
C ALA A 214 -2.01 4.20 -12.68
N ARG A 215 -1.31 5.27 -13.12
CA ARG A 215 -0.24 5.19 -14.13
C ARG A 215 0.94 4.35 -13.67
N GLN A 216 1.47 4.63 -12.47
CA GLN A 216 2.61 3.91 -11.89
C GLN A 216 2.29 2.42 -11.76
N TYR A 217 1.13 2.09 -11.20
CA TYR A 217 0.66 0.72 -11.10
C TYR A 217 0.66 0.02 -12.47
N ALA A 218 0.02 0.63 -13.48
CA ALA A 218 -0.11 0.00 -14.79
C ALA A 218 1.25 -0.18 -15.48
N TYR A 219 2.15 0.80 -15.31
CA TYR A 219 3.53 0.73 -15.78
C TYR A 219 4.29 -0.45 -15.15
N PHE A 220 4.32 -0.54 -13.83
CA PHE A 220 5.06 -1.58 -13.12
C PHE A 220 4.43 -2.96 -13.32
N TYR A 221 3.09 -3.06 -13.39
CA TYR A 221 2.43 -4.32 -13.73
C TYR A 221 2.93 -4.87 -15.07
N LYS A 222 2.99 -4.01 -16.10
CA LYS A 222 3.51 -4.39 -17.42
C LYS A 222 5.00 -4.73 -17.37
N LEU A 223 5.80 -3.94 -16.65
CA LEU A 223 7.24 -4.16 -16.50
C LEU A 223 7.54 -5.52 -15.88
N LEU A 224 6.83 -5.87 -14.81
CA LEU A 224 7.02 -7.12 -14.09
C LEU A 224 6.57 -8.33 -14.92
N GLN A 225 5.44 -8.24 -15.64
CA GLN A 225 4.94 -9.32 -16.50
C GLN A 225 5.86 -9.64 -17.69
N VAL A 226 6.50 -8.63 -18.29
CA VAL A 226 7.45 -8.83 -19.39
C VAL A 226 8.74 -9.51 -18.92
N ARG A 227 9.21 -9.16 -17.71
CA ARG A 227 10.47 -9.68 -17.16
C ARG A 227 10.36 -11.11 -16.62
N THR A 228 9.18 -11.51 -16.18
CA THR A 228 8.93 -12.86 -15.62
C THR A 228 9.01 -14.00 -16.63
N HIS A 229 9.14 -13.71 -17.93
CA HIS A 229 9.33 -14.73 -18.97
C HIS A 229 10.77 -15.27 -19.05
N LYS A 230 11.75 -14.67 -18.35
CA LYS A 230 13.18 -15.04 -18.45
C LYS A 230 13.91 -15.37 -17.13
N GLN A 231 13.38 -15.02 -15.96
CA GLN A 231 14.04 -15.35 -14.68
C GLN A 231 13.00 -15.79 -13.63
N SER A 232 13.33 -16.88 -12.94
CA SER A 232 12.60 -17.65 -11.92
C SER A 232 11.50 -16.92 -11.12
N ARG A 233 10.25 -17.30 -11.45
CA ARG A 233 9.09 -17.63 -10.59
C ARG A 233 8.85 -16.88 -9.26
N VAL A 234 7.75 -16.11 -9.27
CA VAL A 234 6.61 -16.13 -8.31
C VAL A 234 6.43 -14.99 -7.28
N ALA A 235 7.41 -14.19 -6.87
CA ALA A 235 7.13 -13.19 -5.82
C ALA A 235 6.50 -11.87 -6.33
N LEU A 236 6.95 -11.31 -7.47
CA LEU A 236 6.60 -9.93 -7.84
C LEU A 236 5.23 -9.74 -8.50
N ILE A 237 4.68 -10.76 -9.16
CA ILE A 237 3.44 -10.63 -9.94
C ILE A 237 2.19 -10.57 -9.04
N SER A 238 2.25 -11.20 -7.86
CA SER A 238 1.19 -11.05 -6.86
C SER A 238 1.28 -9.70 -6.14
N LEU A 239 2.41 -9.01 -6.12
CA LEU A 239 2.63 -7.90 -5.19
C LEU A 239 1.88 -6.62 -5.49
N CYS A 240 1.45 -6.38 -6.72
CA CYS A 240 0.82 -5.12 -7.07
C CYS A 240 -0.71 -5.29 -7.05
N ASN A 241 -1.33 -4.96 -5.92
CA ASN A 241 -2.68 -4.43 -5.93
C ASN A 241 -2.59 -2.91 -6.02
N ILE A 242 -3.37 -2.31 -6.92
CA ILE A 242 -3.47 -0.85 -7.09
C ILE A 242 -3.59 -0.17 -5.73
N THR A 243 -4.47 -0.69 -4.86
CA THR A 243 -4.76 -0.15 -3.53
C THR A 243 -3.57 -0.11 -2.58
N HIS A 244 -2.61 -1.05 -2.66
CA HIS A 244 -1.48 -1.04 -1.73
C HIS A 244 -0.26 -0.27 -2.25
N ALA A 245 -0.05 -0.27 -3.58
CA ALA A 245 0.86 0.70 -4.19
C ALA A 245 0.40 2.15 -3.91
N LEU A 246 -0.92 2.37 -3.83
CA LEU A 246 -1.56 3.64 -3.41
C LEU A 246 -1.32 3.99 -1.93
N THR A 247 -1.41 3.05 -0.99
CA THR A 247 -1.21 3.33 0.45
C THR A 247 0.25 3.54 0.84
N GLU A 248 1.13 2.68 0.33
CA GLU A 248 2.52 2.67 0.78
C GLU A 248 3.32 3.86 0.22
N THR A 249 2.92 4.38 -0.94
CA THR A 249 3.49 5.64 -1.47
C THR A 249 3.12 6.85 -0.59
N VAL A 250 1.94 6.83 0.04
CA VAL A 250 1.51 7.90 0.99
C VAL A 250 2.23 7.76 2.33
N PHE A 251 2.47 6.54 2.79
CA PHE A 251 3.28 6.29 3.99
C PHE A 251 4.73 6.78 3.80
N SER A 252 5.31 6.54 2.62
CA SER A 252 6.64 7.04 2.27
C SER A 252 6.72 8.57 2.19
N LEU A 253 5.67 9.24 1.68
CA LEU A 253 5.61 10.71 1.69
C LEU A 253 5.52 11.27 3.12
N SER A 254 4.76 10.62 4.00
CA SER A 254 4.67 11.00 5.42
C SER A 254 5.99 10.76 6.16
N TYR A 255 6.67 9.64 5.90
CA TYR A 255 7.99 9.32 6.46
C TYR A 255 9.11 10.20 5.92
N MET A 256 9.09 10.60 4.63
CA MET A 256 10.03 11.60 4.11
C MET A 256 9.83 12.95 4.77
N MET A 257 8.57 13.34 5.02
CA MET A 257 8.28 14.58 5.73
C MET A 257 8.77 14.52 7.18
N TYR A 258 8.61 13.38 7.85
CA TYR A 258 9.12 13.13 9.20
C TYR A 258 10.66 13.03 9.27
N SER A 259 11.30 12.38 8.30
CA SER A 259 12.77 12.27 8.23
C SER A 259 13.41 13.63 7.97
N ARG A 260 12.84 14.44 7.07
CA ARG A 260 13.28 15.83 6.88
C ARG A 260 13.07 16.68 8.13
N LEU A 261 11.98 16.47 8.87
CA LEU A 261 11.75 17.13 10.15
C LEU A 261 12.80 16.70 11.21
N CYS A 262 13.12 15.41 11.28
CA CYS A 262 14.13 14.89 12.19
C CYS A 262 15.54 15.38 11.84
N ASP A 263 15.89 15.44 10.55
CA ASP A 263 17.16 15.99 10.08
C ASP A 263 17.26 17.50 10.35
N ASP A 264 16.16 18.26 10.17
CA ASP A 264 16.09 19.69 10.52
C ASP A 264 16.16 19.93 12.04
N LEU A 265 15.60 19.02 12.85
CA LEU A 265 15.68 19.10 14.31
C LEU A 265 17.08 18.74 14.82
N GLN A 266 17.75 17.75 14.23
CA GLN A 266 19.16 17.46 14.53
C GLN A 266 20.09 18.59 14.08
N GLY A 267 19.81 19.24 12.93
CA GLY A 267 20.57 20.40 12.46
C GLY A 267 20.44 21.64 13.36
N ARG A 268 19.31 21.79 14.07
CA ARG A 268 19.08 22.90 15.03
C ARG A 268 19.60 22.63 16.44
N LEU A 269 19.99 21.40 16.76
CA LEU A 269 20.60 21.03 18.04
C LEU A 269 22.14 21.14 18.04
N ILE A 270 22.76 21.45 16.89
CA ILE A 270 24.22 21.57 16.72
C ILE A 270 24.69 23.04 16.61
N HIS A 271 23.84 24.02 16.94
CA HIS A 271 24.22 25.43 17.03
C HIS A 271 23.77 26.10 18.33
#